data_AF-A0A368TE86-F1
#
_entry.id   AF-A0A368TE86-F1
#
_cell.length_a   1.000
_cell.length_b   1.000
_cell.length_c   1.000
_cell.angle_alpha   90.00
_cell.angle_beta   90.00
_cell.angle_gamma   90.00
#
_symmetry.space_group_name_H-M   'P 1'
#
loop_
_entity.id
_entity.type
_entity.pdbx_description
1 polymer ?
#
loop_
_entity_poly.entity_id
_entity_poly.type
_entity_poly.pdbx_seq_one_letter_code
_entity_poly.pdbx_strand_id
1 'polypeptide(L)' 'MIVLRYINKLHKLPLRATSCLGEVVNIDVDDIEQYDPHYQILAVVYVDERNLNEKLLKEGYAEGINIPPSEFYSYEWTT' A
#
# COMPACT_ATOMS: atom_id res chain seq x y z
N MET A 1 6.40 6.41 0.52
CA MET A 1 5.31 6.04 -0.41
C MET A 1 5.37 4.58 -0.81
N ILE A 2 4.25 3.88 -0.74
CA ILE A 2 4.20 2.44 -0.97
C ILE A 2 3.74 2.13 -2.40
N VAL A 3 4.70 1.74 -3.24
CA VAL A 3 4.43 0.62 -4.16
C VAL A 3 4.54 -0.63 -3.32
N LEU A 4 3.41 -1.26 -2.99
CA LEU A 4 3.46 -2.59 -2.40
C LEU A 4 3.96 -3.52 -3.50
N ARG A 5 5.20 -3.99 -3.39
CA ARG A 5 5.58 -5.16 -4.19
C ARG A 5 4.91 -6.37 -3.57
N TYR A 6 3.79 -6.77 -4.17
CA TYR A 6 3.09 -7.98 -3.76
C TYR A 6 4.04 -9.18 -3.85
N ILE A 7 4.20 -9.89 -2.74
CA ILE A 7 5.01 -11.10 -2.70
C ILE A 7 4.08 -12.27 -2.97
N ASN A 8 4.33 -12.97 -4.08
CA ASN A 8 3.62 -14.20 -4.38
C ASN A 8 4.17 -15.34 -3.49
N LYS A 9 3.71 -15.44 -2.24
CA LYS A 9 4.07 -16.54 -1.34
C LYS A 9 3.07 -17.68 -1.54
N LEU A 10 3.49 -18.72 -2.26
CA LEU A 10 2.77 -19.99 -2.52
C LEU A 10 2.22 -20.71 -1.27
N HIS A 11 2.49 -20.22 -0.05
CA HIS A 11 2.15 -20.85 1.23
C HIS A 11 1.28 -19.98 2.16
N LYS A 12 0.88 -18.77 1.77
CA LYS A 12 -0.13 -18.01 2.53
C LYS A 12 -1.50 -18.27 1.94
N LEU A 13 -2.50 -18.51 2.80
CA LEU A 13 -3.91 -18.49 2.40
C LEU A 13 -4.12 -17.26 1.51
N PRO A 14 -4.84 -17.39 0.38
CA PRO A 14 -5.05 -16.25 -0.50
C PRO A 14 -5.64 -15.12 0.36
N LEU A 15 -5.02 -13.94 0.32
CA LEU A 15 -5.77 -12.70 0.52
C LEU A 15 -7.08 -12.93 -0.20
N ARG A 16 -8.21 -12.96 0.51
CA ARG A 16 -9.50 -13.04 -0.18
C ARG A 16 -9.43 -11.97 -1.25
N ALA A 17 -9.62 -12.35 -2.50
CA ALA A 17 -9.40 -11.53 -3.70
C ALA A 17 -10.29 -10.26 -3.77
N THR A 18 -10.87 -9.88 -2.64
CA THR A 18 -11.92 -8.93 -2.40
C THR A 18 -11.54 -7.93 -1.30
N SER A 19 -10.25 -7.73 -0.97
CA SER A 19 -9.87 -6.80 0.11
C SER A 19 -10.41 -5.38 -0.10
N CYS A 20 -10.66 -4.97 -1.35
CA CYS A 20 -11.31 -3.71 -1.72
C CYS A 20 -12.12 -3.81 -3.04
N LEU A 21 -12.31 -5.03 -3.58
CA LEU A 21 -12.99 -5.18 -4.88
C LEU A 21 -14.50 -4.93 -4.72
N GLY A 22 -15.00 -3.91 -5.40
CA GLY A 22 -16.41 -3.48 -5.28
C GLY A 22 -16.68 -2.56 -4.09
N GLU A 23 -15.66 -2.19 -3.34
CA GLU A 23 -15.75 -1.30 -2.20
C GLU A 23 -15.44 0.15 -2.60
N VAL A 24 -15.98 1.11 -1.84
CA VAL A 24 -15.54 2.51 -1.92
C VAL A 24 -14.26 2.65 -1.11
N VAL A 25 -13.26 3.29 -1.71
CA VAL A 25 -11.96 3.52 -1.06
C VAL A 25 -11.64 5.00 -1.02
N ASN A 26 -10.95 5.42 0.04
CA ASN A 26 -10.32 6.73 0.10
C ASN A 26 -8.85 6.59 -0.31
N ILE A 27 -8.37 7.56 -1.07
CA ILE A 27 -6.99 7.60 -1.56
C ILE A 27 -6.35 8.86 -1.02
N ASP A 28 -5.27 8.69 -0.26
CA ASP A 28 -4.46 9.78 0.27
C ASP A 28 -3.21 9.89 -0.60
N VAL A 29 -3.21 10.89 -1.49
CA VAL A 29 -2.14 11.08 -2.50
C VAL A 29 -1.00 11.84 -1.86
N ASP A 30 0.23 11.43 -2.14
CA ASP A 30 1.43 12.06 -1.58
C ASP A 30 1.54 13.53 -2.01
N ASP A 31 1.54 14.43 -1.03
CA ASP A 31 1.59 15.88 -1.24
C ASP A 31 2.97 16.37 -1.70
N ILE A 32 4.04 15.59 -1.50
CA ILE A 32 5.41 15.96 -1.85
C ILE A 32 5.75 15.52 -3.29
N GLU A 33 5.41 14.29 -3.64
CA GLU A 33 5.65 13.73 -4.97
C GLU A 33 4.49 12.81 -5.38
N GLN A 34 3.67 13.25 -6.34
CA GLN A 34 2.42 12.57 -6.69
C GLN A 34 2.58 11.43 -7.70
N TYR A 35 3.68 11.42 -8.47
CA TYR A 35 3.90 10.46 -9.56
C TYR A 35 5.28 9.81 -9.52
N ASP A 36 5.35 8.51 -9.81
CA ASP A 36 6.63 7.86 -10.11
C ASP A 36 7.11 8.19 -11.55
N PRO A 37 8.34 7.81 -11.93
CA PRO A 37 8.85 8.02 -13.30
C PRO A 37 8.04 7.31 -14.41
N HIS A 38 7.15 6.40 -14.04
CA HIS A 38 6.22 5.70 -14.93
C HIS A 38 4.80 6.29 -14.90
N TYR A 39 4.61 7.46 -14.27
CA TYR A 39 3.35 8.18 -14.10
C TYR A 39 2.28 7.41 -13.31
N GLN A 40 2.70 6.52 -12.40
CA GLN A 40 1.80 5.89 -11.44
C GLN A 40 1.55 6.82 -10.26
N ILE A 41 0.30 6.88 -9.78
CA ILE A 41 -0.07 7.70 -8.62
C ILE A 41 0.52 7.11 -7.35
N LEU A 42 1.08 8.00 -6.54
CA LEU A 42 1.73 7.71 -5.28
C LEU A 42 0.77 7.99 -4.13
N ALA A 43 0.28 6.94 -3.47
CA ALA A 43 -0.80 7.10 -2.48
C ALA A 43 -0.89 5.98 -1.43
N VAL A 44 -1.62 6.27 -0.36
CA VAL A 44 -2.10 5.31 0.64
C VAL A 44 -3.59 5.05 0.42
N VAL A 45 -3.97 3.77 0.40
CA VAL A 45 -5.37 3.36 0.21
C VAL A 45 -6.01 3.03 1.54
N TYR A 46 -7.21 3.58 1.76
CA TYR A 46 -8.03 3.31 2.94
C TYR A 46 -9.34 2.64 2.54
N VAL A 47 -9.67 1.54 3.22
CA VAL A 47 -10.96 0.83 3.13
C VAL A 47 -11.58 0.89 4.52
N ASP A 48 -12.80 1.40 4.64
CA ASP A 48 -13.47 1.61 5.95
C ASP A 48 -12.56 2.34 6.96
N GLU A 49 -11.94 3.44 6.52
CA GLU A 49 -11.01 4.27 7.32
C GLU A 49 -9.73 3.55 7.78
N ARG A 50 -9.44 2.34 7.29
CA ARG A 50 -8.26 1.56 7.64
C ARG A 50 -7.23 1.56 6.52
N ASN A 51 -5.97 1.80 6.87
CA ASN A 51 -4.83 1.76 5.95
C ASN A 51 -4.63 0.33 5.42
N LEU A 52 -5.00 0.10 4.16
CA LEU A 52 -4.85 -1.18 3.49
C LEU A 52 -3.37 -1.53 3.29
N ASN A 53 -2.52 -0.52 3.05
CA ASN A 53 -1.10 -0.71 2.80
C ASN A 53 -0.39 -1.24 4.04
N GLU A 54 -0.65 -0.66 5.22
CA GLU A 54 -0.17 -1.13 6.52
C GLU A 54 -0.59 -2.59 6.76
N LYS A 55 -1.88 -2.91 6.55
CA LYS A 55 -2.37 -4.28 6.74
C LYS A 55 -1.60 -5.29 5.88
N LEU A 56 -1.41 -4.97 4.61
CA LEU A 56 -0.71 -5.83 3.66
C LEU A 56 0.78 -6.02 4.03
N LEU A 57 1.42 -4.99 4.58
CA LEU A 57 2.77 -5.08 5.15
C LEU A 57 2.81 -5.98 6.40
N LYS A 58 1.96 -5.71 7.40
CA LYS A 58 1.92 -6.46 8.68
C LYS A 58 1.60 -7.92 8.48
N GLU A 59 0.66 -8.22 7.59
CA GLU A 59 0.31 -9.59 7.21
C GLU A 59 1.35 -10.22 6.26
N GLY A 60 2.36 -9.46 5.82
CA GLY A 60 3.49 -9.90 5.01
C GLY A 60 3.09 -10.39 3.61
N TYR A 61 2.06 -9.78 3.04
CA TYR A 61 1.64 -9.93 1.64
C TYR A 61 2.38 -8.96 0.71
N ALA A 62 3.08 -7.98 1.28
CA ALA A 62 3.83 -6.99 0.56
C ALA A 62 5.10 -6.58 1.32
N GLU A 63 6.04 -6.00 0.59
CA GLU A 63 7.24 -5.35 1.11
C GLU A 63 7.10 -3.83 1.02
N GLY A 64 7.61 -3.14 2.04
CA GLY A 64 7.69 -1.68 2.05
C GLY A 64 8.79 -1.22 1.12
N ILE A 65 8.45 -0.40 0.14
CA ILE A 65 9.42 0.31 -0.70
C ILE A 65 9.42 1.76 -0.25
N ASN A 66 10.60 2.33 0.00
CA ASN A 66 10.74 3.75 0.29
C ASN A 66 11.20 4.49 -0.96
N ILE A 67 10.39 5.43 -1.43
CA ILE A 67 10.67 6.27 -2.60
C ILE A 67 10.67 7.73 -2.13
N PRO A 68 11.86 8.32 -1.89
CA PRO A 68 11.96 9.73 -1.52
C PRO A 68 12.02 10.64 -2.76
N PRO A 69 11.57 11.90 -2.64
CA PRO A 69 10.93 12.49 -1.45
C PRO A 69 9.48 12.01 -1.31
N SER A 70 9.01 11.85 -0.08
CA SER A 70 7.64 11.38 0.21
C SER A 70 7.28 11.73 1.64
N GLU A 71 6.02 12.08 1.89
CA GLU A 71 5.52 12.28 3.27
C GLU A 71 5.26 10.96 4.00
N PHE A 72 5.11 9.87 3.25
CA PHE A 72 4.79 8.55 3.81
C PHE A 72 6.05 7.71 4.03
N TYR A 73 6.25 7.23 5.26
CA TYR A 73 7.35 6.33 5.61
C TYR A 73 6.86 4.92 5.98
N SER A 74 7.04 3.95 5.07
CA SER A 74 6.48 2.59 5.22
C SER A 74 6.98 1.82 6.45
N TYR A 75 8.18 2.15 6.96
CA TYR A 75 8.74 1.47 8.12
C TYR A 75 7.98 1.81 9.42
N GLU A 76 7.29 2.95 9.49
CA GLU A 76 6.39 3.27 10.61
C GLU A 76 5.21 2.31 10.72
N TRP A 77 4.89 1.59 9.65
CA TRP A 77 3.77 0.64 9.60
C TRP A 77 4.20 -0.81 9.91
N THR A 78 5.48 -1.02 10.24
CA THR A 78 6.02 -2.36 10.54
C THR A 78 5.98 -2.74 12.02
N THR A 79 5.66 -1.78 12.89
CA THR A 79 5.55 -1.94 14.36
C THR A 79 4.15 -2.25 14.85
#